data_AF-A0A368F642-F1
#
_entry.id   AF-A0A368F642-F1
#
_cell.length_a   1.000
_cell.length_b   1.000
_cell.length_c   1.000
_cell.angle_alpha   90.00
_cell.angle_beta   90.00
_cell.angle_gamma   90.00
#
_symmetry.space_group_name_H-M   'P 1'
#
loop_
_entity.id
_entity.type
_entity.pdbx_description
1 polymer ?
#
loop_
_entity_poly.entity_id
_entity_poly.type
_entity_poly.pdbx_seq_one_letter_code
_entity_poly.pdbx_strand_id
1 'polypeptide(L)'
;MTEVIYPEERLRQKIHIRDPTLRNALSEFIGTALLLFIGIGIVMQFVLSGEKLNTWIQINIGWGLAIAFCVYACSKTSECFSPLTVKEKLRLFSDQFIKYAGNQRTIIGPKATAICFCSFPALHVSNTTAFFDQVAGTALLMFFVCVIIDKRIAIPGWVHPFLFGFVVIMIGTSVGMNVGYPINPARDLGPRIFMLFIGYGSQAFT
;
A
#
# COMPACT_ATOMS: atom_id res chain seq x y z
N MET A 1 -17.61 25.68 38.22
CA MET A 1 -18.10 25.11 36.95
C MET A 1 -17.60 23.67 36.90
N THR A 2 -18.48 22.70 37.07
CA THR A 2 -18.13 21.27 36.98
C THR A 2 -17.99 20.94 35.49
N GLU A 3 -16.81 20.54 35.02
CA GLU A 3 -16.64 20.10 33.64
C GLU A 3 -17.59 18.93 33.35
N VAL A 4 -18.48 19.12 32.37
CA VAL A 4 -19.36 18.05 31.88
C VAL A 4 -18.48 17.14 31.04
N ILE A 5 -17.93 16.08 31.64
CA ILE A 5 -17.16 15.07 30.92
C ILE A 5 -18.13 14.22 30.10
N TYR A 6 -18.06 14.35 28.78
CA TYR A 6 -18.93 13.61 27.87
C TYR A 6 -18.61 12.10 27.90
N PRO A 7 -19.61 11.22 27.64
CA PRO A 7 -19.42 9.77 27.67
C PRO A 7 -18.27 9.26 26.80
N GLU A 8 -18.09 9.86 25.62
CA GLU A 8 -17.01 9.59 24.66
C GLU A 8 -15.62 9.90 25.22
N GLU A 9 -15.48 10.94 26.03
CA GLU A 9 -14.21 11.30 26.68
C GLU A 9 -13.86 10.35 27.81
N ARG A 10 -14.86 9.87 28.56
CA ARG A 10 -14.65 8.80 29.56
C ARG A 10 -14.21 7.51 28.92
N LEU A 11 -14.81 7.16 27.78
CA LEU A 11 -14.43 5.95 27.03
C LEU A 11 -13.02 6.11 26.46
N ARG A 12 -12.70 7.25 25.84
CA ARG A 12 -11.38 7.59 25.31
C ARG A 12 -10.30 7.49 26.37
N GLN A 13 -10.55 7.99 27.58
CA GLN A 13 -9.62 7.88 28.71
C GLN A 13 -9.40 6.42 29.15
N LYS A 14 -10.45 5.58 29.11
CA LYS A 14 -10.35 4.16 29.46
C LYS A 14 -9.58 3.33 28.44
N ILE A 15 -9.71 3.64 27.15
CA ILE A 15 -9.04 2.92 26.05
C ILE A 15 -7.72 3.58 25.61
N HIS A 16 -7.32 4.68 26.26
CA HIS A 16 -6.13 5.42 25.88
C HIS A 16 -4.86 4.60 26.13
N ILE A 17 -4.16 4.25 25.05
CA ILE A 17 -2.86 3.60 25.12
C ILE A 17 -1.83 4.63 25.59
N ARG A 18 -1.34 4.44 26.81
CA ARG A 18 -0.37 5.33 27.45
C ARG A 18 1.03 5.20 26.86
N ASP A 19 1.41 3.99 26.43
CA ASP A 19 2.71 3.75 25.81
C ASP A 19 2.77 4.38 24.40
N PRO A 20 3.61 5.40 24.18
CA PRO A 20 3.74 6.02 22.87
C PRO A 20 4.27 5.06 21.81
N THR A 21 5.08 4.07 22.19
CA THR A 21 5.68 3.11 21.26
C THR A 21 4.62 2.19 20.68
N LEU A 22 3.85 1.53 21.54
CA LEU A 22 2.72 0.69 21.13
C LEU A 22 1.71 1.47 20.29
N ARG A 23 1.44 2.73 20.67
CA ARG A 23 0.50 3.60 19.96
C ARG A 23 0.97 3.91 18.53
N ASN A 24 2.25 4.23 18.35
CA ASN A 24 2.84 4.47 17.03
C ASN A 24 2.88 3.18 16.20
N ALA A 25 3.30 2.06 16.79
CA ALA A 25 3.33 0.77 16.12
C ALA A 25 1.95 0.33 15.61
N LEU A 26 0.89 0.52 16.42
CA LEU A 26 -0.47 0.23 16.01
C LEU A 26 -0.95 1.16 14.89
N SER A 27 -0.60 2.45 14.96
CA SER A 27 -0.92 3.41 13.89
C SER A 27 -0.24 3.05 12.57
N GLU A 28 1.04 2.71 12.60
CA GLU A 28 1.79 2.28 11.41
C GLU A 28 1.25 0.97 10.82
N PHE A 29 0.91 0.00 11.69
CA PHE A 29 0.33 -1.26 11.27
C PHE A 29 -1.03 -1.07 10.59
N ILE A 30 -1.92 -0.30 11.22
CA ILE A 30 -3.26 0.01 10.68
C ILE A 30 -3.15 0.81 9.38
N GLY A 31 -2.31 1.84 9.35
CA GLY A 31 -2.07 2.67 8.17
C GLY A 31 -1.56 1.86 6.99
N THR A 32 -0.60 0.97 7.23
CA THR A 32 -0.06 0.07 6.21
C THR A 32 -1.10 -0.95 5.75
N ALA A 33 -1.89 -1.51 6.67
CA ALA A 33 -2.96 -2.44 6.34
C ALA A 33 -4.05 -1.80 5.47
N LEU A 34 -4.44 -0.56 5.77
CA LEU A 34 -5.38 0.22 4.97
C LEU A 34 -4.80 0.56 3.59
N LEU A 35 -3.54 0.98 3.54
CA LEU A 35 -2.84 1.25 2.28
C LEU A 35 -2.83 0.01 1.38
N LEU A 36 -2.48 -1.17 1.92
CA LEU A 36 -2.52 -2.44 1.19
C LEU A 36 -3.96 -2.80 0.79
N PHE A 37 -4.95 -2.55 1.64
CA PHE A 37 -6.35 -2.80 1.32
C PHE A 37 -6.90 -1.90 0.21
N ILE A 38 -6.38 -0.70 0.01
CA ILE A 38 -6.81 0.11 -1.12
C ILE A 38 -5.97 -0.25 -2.35
N GLY A 39 -4.64 -0.23 -2.20
CA GLY A 39 -3.66 -0.45 -3.26
C GLY A 39 -3.80 -1.78 -3.99
N ILE A 40 -3.87 -2.91 -3.28
CA ILE A 40 -4.07 -4.25 -3.89
C ILE A 40 -5.37 -4.31 -4.70
N GLY A 41 -6.33 -3.41 -4.44
CA GLY A 41 -7.72 -3.51 -4.91
C GLY A 41 -7.85 -2.83 -6.25
N ILE A 42 -7.17 -1.70 -6.36
CA ILE A 42 -6.88 -1.03 -7.63
C ILE A 42 -6.17 -1.99 -8.58
N VAL A 43 -5.17 -2.75 -8.10
CA VAL A 43 -4.45 -3.72 -8.93
C VAL A 43 -5.32 -4.93 -9.27
N MET A 44 -6.07 -5.51 -8.31
CA MET A 44 -7.02 -6.59 -8.59
C MET A 44 -8.07 -6.17 -9.62
N GLN A 45 -8.60 -4.96 -9.54
CA GLN A 45 -9.55 -4.44 -10.52
C GLN A 45 -8.92 -4.32 -11.91
N PHE A 46 -7.67 -3.86 -12.00
CA PHE A 46 -6.93 -3.81 -13.26
C PHE A 46 -6.71 -5.20 -13.87
N VAL A 47 -6.09 -6.11 -13.11
CA VAL A 47 -5.69 -7.45 -13.59
C VAL A 47 -6.90 -8.32 -13.88
N LEU A 48 -7.82 -8.45 -12.93
CA LEU A 48 -8.94 -9.40 -13.02
C LEU A 48 -10.00 -8.95 -14.04
N SER A 49 -10.05 -7.66 -14.38
CA SER A 49 -10.89 -7.17 -15.49
C SER A 49 -10.27 -7.40 -16.87
N GLY A 50 -9.02 -7.86 -16.93
CA GLY A 50 -8.24 -7.93 -18.17
C GLY A 50 -8.00 -6.55 -18.76
N GLU A 51 -7.66 -5.57 -17.92
CA GLU A 51 -7.31 -4.20 -18.31
C GLU A 51 -8.47 -3.41 -18.98
N LYS A 52 -9.72 -3.86 -18.77
CA LYS A 52 -10.91 -3.23 -19.36
C LYS A 52 -11.49 -2.11 -18.51
N LEU A 53 -11.35 -2.21 -17.19
CA LEU A 53 -11.90 -1.22 -16.25
C LEU A 53 -10.88 -0.11 -15.94
N ASN A 54 -9.60 -0.47 -15.86
CA ASN A 54 -8.53 0.43 -15.47
C ASN A 54 -7.39 0.39 -16.51
N THR A 55 -6.65 1.48 -16.61
CA THR A 55 -5.39 1.64 -17.35
C THR A 55 -4.25 1.88 -16.37
N TRP A 56 -3.00 1.80 -16.85
CA TRP A 56 -1.82 1.98 -15.99
C TRP A 56 -1.83 3.32 -15.23
N ILE A 57 -2.26 4.42 -15.86
CA ILE A 57 -2.32 5.73 -15.20
C ILE A 57 -3.31 5.75 -14.02
N GLN A 58 -4.45 5.06 -14.13
CA GLN A 58 -5.43 4.97 -13.04
C GLN A 58 -4.88 4.18 -11.85
N ILE A 59 -4.01 3.19 -12.09
CA ILE A 59 -3.31 2.48 -11.00
C ILE A 59 -2.45 3.46 -10.22
N ASN A 60 -1.61 4.23 -10.92
CA ASN A 60 -0.69 5.18 -10.29
C ASN A 60 -1.46 6.26 -9.50
N ILE A 61 -2.48 6.87 -10.11
CA ILE A 61 -3.34 7.86 -9.44
C ILE A 61 -4.00 7.26 -8.21
N GLY A 62 -4.55 6.05 -8.31
CA GLY A 62 -5.18 5.36 -7.19
C GLY A 62 -4.21 5.12 -6.02
N TRP A 63 -2.99 4.68 -6.30
CA TRP A 63 -1.95 4.50 -5.27
C TRP A 63 -1.54 5.82 -4.62
N GLY A 64 -1.36 6.89 -5.39
CA GLY A 64 -1.03 8.21 -4.84
C GLY A 64 -2.12 8.75 -3.91
N LEU A 65 -3.39 8.64 -4.32
CA LEU A 65 -4.52 9.04 -3.49
C LEU A 65 -4.62 8.17 -2.23
N ALA A 66 -4.43 6.85 -2.35
CA ALA A 66 -4.44 5.95 -1.20
C ALA A 66 -3.39 6.35 -0.15
N ILE A 67 -2.17 6.70 -0.59
CA ILE A 67 -1.10 7.20 0.29
C ILE A 67 -1.52 8.51 0.96
N ALA A 68 -2.04 9.47 0.19
CA ALA A 68 -2.47 10.75 0.74
C ALA A 68 -3.53 10.57 1.84
N PHE A 69 -4.55 9.74 1.60
CA PHE A 69 -5.59 9.45 2.58
C PHE A 69 -5.06 8.68 3.80
N CYS A 70 -4.19 7.67 3.60
CA CYS A 70 -3.64 6.89 4.72
C CYS A 70 -2.71 7.73 5.59
N VAL A 71 -1.85 8.56 4.99
CA VAL A 71 -0.99 9.49 5.74
C VAL A 71 -1.83 10.51 6.48
N TYR A 72 -2.87 11.08 5.84
CA TYR A 72 -3.77 12.01 6.52
C TYR A 72 -4.46 11.35 7.72
N ALA A 73 -5.02 10.14 7.54
CA ALA A 73 -5.68 9.38 8.60
C ALA A 73 -4.73 9.03 9.76
N CYS A 74 -3.47 8.69 9.48
CA CYS A 74 -2.49 8.32 10.51
C CYS A 74 -1.77 9.55 11.12
N SER A 75 -1.81 10.72 10.48
CA SER A 75 -1.07 11.91 10.90
C SER A 75 -1.58 12.56 12.19
N LYS A 76 -2.85 12.33 12.57
CA LYS A 76 -3.46 13.00 13.73
C LYS A 76 -4.01 12.07 14.82
N THR A 77 -4.16 10.78 14.59
CA THR A 77 -4.81 9.90 15.56
C THR A 77 -4.33 8.45 15.47
N SER A 78 -3.95 7.93 16.63
CA SER A 78 -3.91 6.51 16.95
C SER A 78 -5.29 6.05 17.41
N GLU A 79 -6.25 6.08 16.48
CA GLU A 79 -7.60 5.61 16.74
C GLU A 79 -7.84 4.30 15.99
N CYS A 80 -8.42 3.36 16.74
CA CYS A 80 -8.59 1.96 16.41
C CYS A 80 -9.42 1.79 15.15
N PHE A 81 -8.77 1.48 14.03
CA PHE A 81 -9.40 0.83 12.90
C PHE A 81 -9.05 -0.65 12.95
N SER A 82 -10.06 -1.51 12.92
CA SER A 82 -9.88 -2.97 13.03
C SER A 82 -8.96 -3.48 11.90
N PRO A 83 -7.86 -4.19 12.20
CA PRO A 83 -7.00 -4.75 11.17
C PRO A 83 -7.53 -6.10 10.70
N LEU A 84 -8.45 -6.10 9.74
CA LEU A 84 -8.78 -7.26 8.92
C LEU A 84 -8.95 -6.79 7.48
N THR A 85 -8.00 -7.09 6.59
CA THR A 85 -8.03 -6.44 5.26
C THR A 85 -7.65 -7.36 4.10
N VAL A 86 -6.51 -8.06 4.13
CA VAL A 86 -6.10 -8.85 2.94
C VAL A 86 -6.97 -10.11 2.73
N LYS A 87 -7.30 -10.84 3.81
CA LYS A 87 -8.14 -12.06 3.74
C LYS A 87 -9.59 -11.76 3.35
N GLU A 88 -10.18 -10.69 3.88
CA GLU A 88 -11.54 -10.27 3.52
C GLU A 88 -11.61 -9.73 2.11
N LYS A 89 -10.56 -9.04 1.67
CA LYS A 89 -10.47 -8.61 0.28
C LYS A 89 -10.37 -9.78 -0.69
N LEU A 90 -9.66 -10.84 -0.33
CA LEU A 90 -9.66 -12.07 -1.12
C LEU A 90 -11.08 -12.66 -1.23
N ARG A 91 -11.92 -12.52 -0.19
CA ARG A 91 -13.35 -12.90 -0.26
C ARG A 91 -14.13 -11.97 -1.19
N LEU A 92 -13.90 -10.66 -1.14
CA LEU A 92 -14.58 -9.70 -2.01
C LEU A 92 -14.30 -9.96 -3.50
N PHE A 93 -13.07 -10.37 -3.82
CA PHE A 93 -12.65 -10.67 -5.19
C PHE A 93 -12.68 -12.17 -5.52
N SER A 94 -13.15 -13.06 -4.65
CA SER A 94 -13.02 -14.52 -4.83
C SER A 94 -13.61 -14.98 -6.16
N ASP A 95 -14.79 -14.47 -6.48
CA ASP A 95 -15.52 -14.83 -7.70
C ASP A 95 -14.81 -14.29 -8.94
N GLN A 96 -14.13 -13.13 -8.82
CA GLN A 96 -13.33 -12.56 -9.91
C GLN A 96 -12.04 -13.36 -10.13
N PHE A 97 -11.38 -13.83 -9.07
CA PHE A 97 -10.23 -14.73 -9.18
C PHE A 97 -10.62 -16.05 -9.87
N ILE A 98 -11.75 -16.65 -9.48
CA ILE A 98 -12.26 -17.88 -10.09
C ILE A 98 -12.64 -17.65 -11.55
N LYS A 99 -13.32 -16.54 -11.87
CA LYS A 99 -13.67 -16.19 -13.25
C LYS A 99 -12.44 -16.01 -14.14
N TYR A 100 -11.39 -15.37 -13.63
CA TYR A 100 -10.19 -15.03 -14.40
C TYR A 100 -9.24 -16.23 -14.59
N ALA A 101 -8.82 -16.85 -13.49
CA ALA A 101 -7.80 -17.90 -13.45
C ALA A 101 -8.31 -19.27 -12.95
N GLY A 102 -9.61 -19.40 -12.65
CA GLY A 102 -10.15 -20.59 -12.00
C GLY A 102 -9.59 -20.76 -10.58
N ASN A 103 -9.37 -22.02 -10.21
CA ASN A 103 -8.73 -22.35 -8.92
C ASN A 103 -7.20 -22.26 -8.97
N GLN A 104 -6.61 -21.88 -10.09
CA GLN A 104 -5.16 -21.78 -10.22
C GLN A 104 -4.63 -20.49 -9.59
N ARG A 105 -3.45 -20.60 -8.97
CA ARG A 105 -2.71 -19.49 -8.36
C ARG A 105 -1.30 -19.52 -8.95
N THR A 106 -1.06 -18.65 -9.91
CA THR A 106 0.17 -18.65 -10.73
C THR A 106 0.86 -17.30 -10.69
N ILE A 107 2.18 -17.34 -10.77
CA ILE A 107 3.05 -16.16 -10.76
C ILE A 107 3.41 -15.70 -12.17
N ILE A 108 3.62 -16.68 -13.06
CA ILE A 108 4.00 -16.46 -14.45
C ILE A 108 2.89 -16.99 -15.34
N GLY A 109 2.68 -16.32 -16.47
CA GLY A 109 1.76 -16.73 -17.52
C GLY A 109 0.63 -15.73 -17.77
N PRO A 110 -0.18 -15.96 -18.82
CA PRO A 110 -1.21 -15.02 -19.28
C PRO A 110 -2.36 -14.82 -18.29
N LYS A 111 -2.47 -15.69 -17.27
CA LYS A 111 -3.47 -15.61 -16.19
C LYS A 111 -2.80 -15.52 -14.81
N ALA A 112 -1.58 -15.00 -14.75
CA ALA A 112 -0.87 -14.79 -13.50
C ALA A 112 -1.69 -13.86 -12.59
N THR A 113 -1.80 -14.24 -11.32
CA THR A 113 -2.63 -13.56 -10.32
C THR A 113 -1.82 -13.07 -9.12
N ALA A 114 -0.54 -13.46 -9.05
CA ALA A 114 0.41 -13.05 -8.03
C ALA A 114 0.68 -11.54 -8.02
N ILE A 115 0.72 -10.91 -9.20
CA ILE A 115 0.95 -9.47 -9.38
C ILE A 115 -0.13 -8.60 -8.72
N CYS A 116 -1.30 -9.18 -8.40
CA CYS A 116 -2.33 -8.50 -7.61
C CYS A 116 -1.85 -8.12 -6.20
N PHE A 117 -0.90 -8.87 -5.62
CA PHE A 117 -0.52 -8.77 -4.21
C PHE A 117 0.83 -8.09 -3.99
N CYS A 118 1.83 -8.47 -4.77
CA CYS A 118 3.19 -7.94 -4.69
C CYS A 118 3.77 -7.75 -6.09
N SER A 119 4.89 -7.05 -6.16
CA SER A 119 5.51 -6.69 -7.42
C SER A 119 6.46 -7.78 -7.91
N PHE A 120 6.43 -8.12 -9.19
CA PHE A 120 7.38 -9.05 -9.81
C PHE A 120 8.14 -8.33 -10.92
N PRO A 121 9.44 -8.62 -11.10
CA PRO A 121 10.18 -8.07 -12.23
C PRO A 121 9.58 -8.59 -13.54
N ALA A 122 9.60 -7.75 -14.58
CA ALA A 122 9.23 -8.20 -15.92
C ALA A 122 10.18 -9.33 -16.37
N LEU A 123 9.67 -10.28 -17.15
CA LEU A 123 10.39 -11.53 -17.50
C LEU A 123 11.75 -11.32 -18.18
N HIS A 124 11.97 -10.17 -18.80
CA HIS A 124 13.20 -9.81 -19.49
C HIS A 124 14.17 -8.98 -18.63
N VAL A 125 13.79 -8.62 -17.40
CA VAL A 125 14.57 -7.77 -16.50
C VAL A 125 15.46 -8.65 -15.61
N SER A 126 16.77 -8.33 -15.57
CA SER A 126 17.71 -9.03 -14.72
C SER A 126 17.58 -8.60 -13.24
N ASN A 127 17.98 -9.47 -12.31
CA ASN A 127 18.00 -9.14 -10.88
C ASN A 127 18.89 -7.93 -10.56
N THR A 128 19.99 -7.75 -11.30
CA THR A 128 20.86 -6.57 -11.15
C THR A 128 20.13 -5.30 -11.55
N THR A 129 19.44 -5.31 -12.69
CA THR A 129 18.63 -4.17 -13.14
C THR A 129 17.50 -3.89 -12.16
N ALA A 130 16.79 -4.92 -11.70
CA ALA A 130 15.71 -4.78 -10.72
C ALA A 130 16.21 -4.20 -9.39
N PHE A 131 17.41 -4.58 -8.93
CA PHE A 131 18.00 -4.01 -7.73
C PHE A 131 18.26 -2.50 -7.88
N PHE A 132 18.95 -2.08 -8.95
CA PHE A 132 19.24 -0.66 -9.17
C PHE A 132 17.98 0.17 -9.46
N ASP A 133 16.99 -0.41 -10.12
CA ASP A 133 15.67 0.19 -10.31
C ASP A 133 15.00 0.54 -8.97
N GLN A 134 15.02 -0.39 -8.01
CA GLN A 134 14.47 -0.16 -6.67
C GLN A 134 15.30 0.83 -5.85
N VAL A 135 16.63 0.77 -5.95
CA VAL A 135 17.51 1.78 -5.31
C VAL A 135 17.20 3.18 -5.85
N ALA A 136 17.09 3.35 -7.17
CA ALA A 136 16.80 4.62 -7.80
C ALA A 136 15.40 5.15 -7.43
N GLY A 137 14.37 4.30 -7.49
CA GLY A 137 13.00 4.66 -7.12
C GLY A 137 12.88 5.10 -5.65
N THR A 138 13.49 4.35 -4.73
CA THR A 138 13.50 4.72 -3.31
C THR A 138 14.35 5.97 -3.04
N ALA A 139 15.48 6.16 -3.73
CA ALA A 139 16.29 7.37 -3.61
C ALA A 139 15.52 8.63 -4.05
N LEU A 140 14.78 8.55 -5.16
CA LEU A 140 13.90 9.63 -5.63
C LEU A 140 12.79 9.91 -4.62
N LEU A 141 12.14 8.87 -4.09
CA LEU A 141 11.12 9.02 -3.05
C LEU A 141 11.69 9.76 -1.83
N MET A 142 12.84 9.32 -1.32
CA MET A 142 13.48 9.93 -0.16
C MET A 142 13.89 11.38 -0.42
N PHE A 143 14.43 11.68 -1.61
CA PHE A 143 14.78 13.04 -1.99
C PHE A 143 13.57 13.98 -1.92
N PHE A 144 12.45 13.62 -2.54
CA PHE A 144 11.25 14.46 -2.51
C PHE A 144 10.59 14.51 -1.13
N VAL A 145 10.62 13.43 -0.35
CA VAL A 145 10.16 13.46 1.03
C VAL A 145 10.96 14.47 1.84
N CYS A 146 12.29 14.45 1.74
CA CYS A 146 13.18 15.40 2.40
C CYS A 146 12.86 16.85 2.01
N VAL A 147 12.61 17.11 0.71
CA VAL A 147 12.17 18.43 0.22
C VAL A 147 10.84 18.84 0.85
N ILE A 148 9.83 17.97 0.85
CA ILE A 148 8.49 18.28 1.34
C ILE A 148 8.49 18.63 2.84
N ILE A 149 9.27 17.89 3.64
CA ILE A 149 9.34 18.09 5.10
C ILE A 149 10.35 19.16 5.51
N ASP A 150 11.13 19.72 4.58
CA ASP A 150 12.13 20.75 4.88
C ASP A 150 11.46 22.02 5.39
N LYS A 151 11.76 22.37 6.65
CA LYS A 151 11.23 23.56 7.32
C LYS A 151 11.59 24.86 6.60
N ARG A 152 12.68 24.89 5.81
CA ARG A 152 13.12 26.06 5.04
C ARG A 152 12.21 26.38 3.86
N ILE A 153 11.56 25.37 3.29
CA ILE A 153 10.60 25.53 2.18
C ILE A 153 9.23 25.96 2.71
N ALA A 154 8.96 25.73 4.00
CA ALA A 154 7.76 26.19 4.71
C ALA A 154 6.44 25.75 4.05
N ILE A 155 6.40 24.54 3.48
CA ILE A 155 5.17 23.94 2.95
C ILE A 155 4.20 23.68 4.11
N PRO A 156 2.93 24.14 4.03
CA PRO A 156 1.95 23.89 5.08
C PRO A 156 1.73 22.40 5.32
N GLY A 157 1.78 21.95 6.58
CA GLY A 157 1.75 20.52 6.94
C GLY A 157 0.51 19.75 6.46
N TRP A 158 -0.63 20.42 6.29
CA TRP A 158 -1.85 19.80 5.77
C TRP A 158 -1.74 19.40 4.28
N VAL A 159 -0.78 19.97 3.55
CA VAL A 159 -0.53 19.69 2.12
C VAL A 159 0.40 18.48 1.94
N HIS A 160 1.20 18.14 2.96
CA HIS A 160 2.22 17.08 2.88
C HIS A 160 1.67 15.72 2.40
N PRO A 161 0.52 15.21 2.91
CA PRO A 161 -0.01 13.92 2.48
C PRO A 161 -0.28 13.85 0.97
N PHE A 162 -0.81 14.94 0.39
CA PHE A 162 -1.08 15.02 -1.04
C PHE A 162 0.20 15.05 -1.87
N LEU A 163 1.21 15.79 -1.42
CA LEU A 163 2.51 15.85 -2.08
C LEU A 163 3.21 14.49 -2.07
N PHE A 164 3.16 13.75 -0.95
CA PHE A 164 3.67 12.37 -0.92
C PHE A 164 2.94 11.48 -1.93
N GLY A 165 1.61 11.61 -2.03
CA GLY A 165 0.82 10.92 -3.04
C GLY A 165 1.25 11.26 -4.48
N PHE A 166 1.46 12.54 -4.78
CA PHE A 166 1.92 12.99 -6.11
C PHE A 166 3.33 12.50 -6.45
N VAL A 167 4.24 12.45 -5.47
CA VAL A 167 5.58 11.87 -5.66
C VAL A 167 5.47 10.41 -6.07
N VAL A 168 4.62 9.61 -5.41
CA VAL A 168 4.44 8.20 -5.79
C VAL A 168 3.78 8.06 -7.16
N ILE A 169 2.81 8.91 -7.52
CA ILE A 169 2.24 8.93 -8.88
C ILE A 169 3.34 9.17 -9.91
N MET A 170 4.17 10.19 -9.70
CA MET A 170 5.26 10.54 -10.59
C MET A 170 6.29 9.41 -10.72
N ILE A 171 6.67 8.76 -9.63
CA ILE A 171 7.60 7.62 -9.65
C ILE A 171 6.96 6.45 -10.41
N GLY A 172 5.71 6.09 -10.11
CA GLY A 172 5.06 4.95 -10.74
C GLY A 172 4.79 5.13 -12.24
N THR A 173 4.54 6.36 -12.69
CA THR A 173 4.39 6.67 -14.13
C THR A 173 5.71 6.78 -14.88
N SER A 174 6.83 7.03 -14.19
CA SER A 174 8.16 7.23 -14.82
C SER A 174 9.06 6.00 -14.76
N VAL A 175 9.13 5.32 -13.60
CA VAL A 175 10.04 4.18 -13.36
C VAL A 175 9.30 2.88 -13.02
N GLY A 176 7.99 2.83 -13.27
CA GLY A 176 7.19 1.67 -12.88
C GLY A 176 7.28 0.43 -13.77
N MET A 177 7.91 0.52 -14.95
CA MET A 177 7.84 -0.53 -15.97
C MET A 177 8.62 -1.81 -15.61
N ASN A 178 9.76 -1.68 -14.92
CA ASN A 178 10.65 -2.81 -14.67
C ASN A 178 10.12 -3.75 -13.59
N VAL A 179 9.77 -3.19 -12.41
CA VAL A 179 9.40 -3.96 -11.21
C VAL A 179 8.15 -3.37 -10.54
N GLY A 180 7.40 -2.45 -11.16
CA GLY A 180 6.16 -1.93 -10.56
C GLY A 180 6.35 -1.12 -9.27
N TYR A 181 7.52 -0.49 -9.11
CA TYR A 181 7.82 0.53 -8.08
C TYR A 181 7.35 0.19 -6.63
N PRO A 182 7.61 -1.00 -6.05
CA PRO A 182 7.19 -1.26 -4.69
C PRO A 182 7.78 -0.25 -3.70
N ILE A 183 9.05 0.17 -3.88
CA ILE A 183 9.79 1.26 -3.18
C ILE A 183 9.64 1.31 -1.65
N ASN A 184 9.09 0.25 -1.06
CA ASN A 184 8.73 0.10 0.35
C ASN A 184 8.74 -1.41 0.67
N PRO A 185 9.63 -1.87 1.57
CA PRO A 185 9.71 -3.28 1.94
C PRO A 185 8.42 -3.84 2.56
N ALA A 186 7.72 -3.08 3.41
CA ALA A 186 6.49 -3.54 4.07
C ALA A 186 5.34 -3.72 3.06
N ARG A 187 5.30 -2.88 2.02
CA ARG A 187 4.33 -2.97 0.92
C ARG A 187 4.48 -4.25 0.11
N ASP A 188 5.68 -4.83 0.08
CA ASP A 188 5.99 -5.97 -0.78
C ASP A 188 6.15 -7.29 0.00
N LEU A 189 6.90 -7.27 1.11
CA LEU A 189 7.17 -8.45 1.93
C LEU A 189 5.92 -8.99 2.63
N GLY A 190 5.07 -8.12 3.18
CA GLY A 190 3.85 -8.53 3.88
C GLY A 190 2.91 -9.34 2.98
N PRO A 191 2.56 -8.83 1.78
CA PRO A 191 1.78 -9.58 0.80
C PRO A 191 2.46 -10.88 0.32
N ARG A 192 3.79 -10.91 0.15
CA ARG A 192 4.50 -12.16 -0.19
C ARG A 192 4.37 -13.25 0.87
N ILE A 193 4.51 -12.87 2.14
CA ILE A 193 4.30 -13.80 3.26
C ILE A 193 2.85 -14.30 3.24
N PHE A 194 1.89 -13.42 3.00
CA PHE A 194 0.48 -13.82 2.88
C PHE A 194 0.25 -14.80 1.72
N MET A 195 0.91 -14.59 0.58
CA MET A 195 0.81 -15.46 -0.60
C MET A 195 1.25 -16.91 -0.35
N LEU A 196 2.19 -17.13 0.59
CA LEU A 196 2.58 -18.49 1.01
C LEU A 196 1.35 -19.31 1.45
N PHE A 197 0.41 -18.67 2.15
CA PHE A 197 -0.73 -19.33 2.79
C PHE A 197 -1.97 -19.43 1.92
N ILE A 198 -2.02 -18.73 0.78
CA ILE A 198 -3.20 -18.67 -0.10
C ILE A 198 -3.02 -19.39 -1.44
N GLY A 199 -2.07 -20.33 -1.50
CA GLY A 199 -1.92 -21.27 -2.61
C GLY A 199 -0.84 -20.93 -3.64
N TYR A 200 -0.05 -19.86 -3.45
CA TYR A 200 1.12 -19.59 -4.30
C TYR A 200 2.38 -20.32 -3.81
N GLY A 201 2.45 -20.66 -2.51
CA GLY A 201 3.59 -21.34 -1.92
C GLY A 201 4.88 -20.51 -2.00
N SER A 202 6.04 -21.17 -1.91
CA SER A 202 7.36 -20.53 -1.91
C SER A 202 7.70 -19.75 -3.19
N GLN A 203 6.97 -19.99 -4.28
CA GLN A 203 7.14 -19.25 -5.52
C GLN A 203 6.91 -17.74 -5.32
N ALA A 204 6.19 -17.31 -4.28
CA ALA A 204 6.01 -15.88 -3.97
C ALA A 204 7.33 -15.10 -3.74
N PHE A 205 8.47 -15.78 -3.61
CA PHE A 205 9.81 -15.21 -3.37
C PHE A 205 10.80 -15.42 -4.53
N THR A 206 10.32 -15.86 -5.70
CA THR A 206 11.12 -15.96 -6.94
C THR A 206 10.88 -14.75 -7.82
#